data_AF-A0A3B8Z353-F1
#
_entry.id   AF-A0A3B8Z353-F1
#
_cell.length_a   1.000
_cell.length_b   1.000
_cell.length_c   1.000
_cell.angle_alpha   90.00
_cell.angle_beta   90.00
_cell.angle_gamma   90.00
#
_symmetry.space_group_name_H-M   'P 1'
#
loop_
_entity.id
_entity.type
_entity.pdbx_description
1 polymer ?
#
loop_
_entity_poly.entity_id
_entity_poly.type
_entity_poly.pdbx_seq_one_letter_code
_entity_poly.pdbx_strand_id
1 'polypeptide(L)'
;MLSMAASPSLRRRAFVATAALVLTFIGAGIASADPCADELTQFEQGNDGGWIKNGLRLPDVVLGLPRGGSEFAQSLDVLSLGTGGSLTLGFLDNAIIDLPG
;
A
#
# COMPACT_ATOMS: atom_id res chain seq x y z
N MET A 1 -52.26 -37.49 13.89
CA MET A 1 -50.98 -37.60 13.17
C MET A 1 -51.03 -36.61 12.01
N LEU A 2 -50.49 -35.40 12.17
CA LEU A 2 -50.38 -34.41 11.09
C LEU A 2 -48.90 -34.13 10.86
N SER A 3 -48.44 -34.52 9.68
CA SER A 3 -47.06 -34.50 9.23
C SER A 3 -46.60 -33.07 8.96
N MET A 4 -45.54 -32.64 9.65
CA MET A 4 -44.90 -31.34 9.47
C MET A 4 -43.86 -31.44 8.36
N ALA A 5 -44.26 -31.15 7.12
CA ALA A 5 -43.34 -31.07 5.99
C ALA A 5 -42.66 -29.70 5.96
N ALA A 6 -41.40 -29.65 6.39
CA ALA A 6 -40.56 -28.46 6.28
C ALA A 6 -40.32 -28.12 4.80
N SER A 7 -40.72 -26.91 4.42
CA SER A 7 -40.69 -26.42 3.03
C SER A 7 -39.25 -26.35 2.47
N PRO A 8 -38.99 -26.85 1.25
CA PRO A 8 -37.64 -26.98 0.66
C PRO A 8 -36.97 -25.63 0.31
N SER A 9 -37.70 -24.51 0.41
CA SER A 9 -37.22 -23.17 0.06
C SER A 9 -36.21 -22.57 1.07
N LEU A 10 -36.21 -23.05 2.31
CA LEU A 10 -35.37 -22.49 3.39
C LEU A 10 -33.91 -22.96 3.30
N ARG A 11 -33.69 -24.20 2.86
CA ARG A 11 -32.36 -24.81 2.74
C ARG A 11 -31.51 -24.18 1.65
N ARG A 12 -32.15 -23.75 0.56
CA ARG A 12 -31.49 -23.12 -0.59
C ARG A 12 -31.03 -21.68 -0.30
N ARG A 13 -31.79 -20.95 0.51
CA ARG A 13 -31.46 -19.57 0.91
C ARG A 13 -30.37 -19.51 1.98
N ALA A 14 -30.39 -20.45 2.93
CA ALA A 14 -29.32 -20.58 3.92
C ALA A 14 -27.97 -20.93 3.28
N PHE A 15 -27.95 -21.82 2.28
CA PHE A 15 -26.71 -22.24 1.62
C PHE A 15 -26.03 -21.11 0.81
N VAL A 16 -26.83 -20.30 0.10
CA VAL A 16 -26.31 -19.16 -0.68
C VAL A 16 -25.77 -18.04 0.23
N ALA A 17 -26.44 -17.78 1.36
CA ALA A 17 -25.98 -16.77 2.31
C ALA A 17 -24.66 -17.17 3.00
N THR A 18 -24.44 -18.46 3.25
CA THR A 18 -23.21 -18.95 3.89
C THR A 18 -22.03 -18.98 2.93
N ALA A 19 -22.25 -19.36 1.66
CA ALA A 19 -21.21 -19.36 0.63
C ALA A 19 -20.71 -17.95 0.28
N ALA A 20 -21.59 -16.95 0.27
CA ALA A 20 -21.22 -15.55 0.02
C ALA A 20 -20.36 -14.95 1.16
N LEU A 21 -20.60 -15.36 2.41
CA LEU A 21 -19.83 -14.91 3.58
C LEU A 21 -18.41 -15.50 3.62
N VAL A 22 -18.23 -16.74 3.15
CA VAL A 22 -16.91 -17.38 3.07
C VAL A 22 -16.05 -16.77 1.95
N LEU A 23 -16.65 -16.40 0.82
CA LEU A 23 -15.91 -15.77 -0.29
C LEU A 23 -15.42 -14.35 0.05
N THR A 24 -16.10 -13.63 0.96
CA THR A 24 -15.65 -12.30 1.42
C THR A 24 -14.49 -12.37 2.40
N PHE A 25 -14.30 -13.51 3.09
CA PHE A 25 -13.24 -13.67 4.10
C PHE A 25 -11.88 -14.07 3.51
N ILE A 26 -11.83 -14.66 2.32
CA ILE A 26 -10.59 -15.17 1.71
C ILE A 26 -9.79 -14.05 1.02
N GLY A 27 -10.39 -12.87 0.80
CA GLY A 27 -9.75 -11.74 0.12
C GLY A 27 -8.87 -10.84 0.99
N ALA A 28 -8.62 -11.19 2.25
CA ALA A 28 -7.77 -10.40 3.14
C ALA A 28 -6.27 -10.64 2.82
N GLY A 29 -5.79 -9.89 1.82
CA GLY A 29 -4.44 -9.34 1.74
C GLY A 29 -3.26 -10.32 1.75
N ILE A 30 -2.82 -10.75 0.57
CA ILE A 30 -1.37 -10.72 0.33
C ILE A 30 -1.06 -9.23 0.16
N ALA A 31 -0.55 -8.61 1.23
CA ALA A 31 0.05 -7.29 1.11
C ALA A 31 1.14 -7.40 0.04
N SER A 32 0.91 -6.75 -1.10
CA SER A 32 1.94 -6.57 -2.10
C SER A 32 2.93 -5.61 -1.46
N ALA A 33 4.01 -6.13 -0.89
CA ALA A 33 5.14 -5.32 -0.44
C ALA A 33 5.66 -4.54 -1.64
N ASP A 34 5.18 -3.32 -1.83
CA ASP A 34 5.69 -2.46 -2.87
C ASP A 34 7.10 -1.99 -2.46
N PRO A 35 7.98 -1.70 -3.43
CA PRO A 35 9.37 -1.40 -3.13
C PRO A 35 9.59 0.04 -2.64
N CYS A 36 8.52 0.79 -2.33
CA CYS A 36 8.59 2.21 -1.99
C CYS A 36 8.47 2.44 -0.49
N ALA A 37 8.97 3.58 -0.02
CA ALA A 37 8.80 3.97 1.36
C ALA A 37 7.37 4.51 1.61
N ASP A 38 6.83 4.19 2.77
CA ASP A 38 5.47 4.53 3.19
C ASP A 38 5.42 5.72 4.14
N GLU A 39 6.47 5.89 4.94
CA GLU A 39 6.50 6.89 6.01
C GLU A 39 7.83 7.65 6.08
N LEU A 40 7.73 8.96 6.31
CA LEU A 40 8.83 9.82 6.69
C LEU A 40 8.74 10.11 8.19
N THR A 41 9.60 9.50 8.99
CA THR A 41 9.53 9.64 10.46
C THR A 41 10.43 10.75 10.99
N GLN A 42 11.55 11.02 10.33
CA GLN A 42 12.46 12.11 10.69
C GLN A 42 13.14 12.68 9.45
N PHE A 43 13.29 14.01 9.45
CA PHE A 43 14.05 14.72 8.43
C PHE A 43 14.85 15.86 9.06
N GLU A 44 16.15 15.88 8.77
CA GLU A 44 17.06 16.95 9.14
C GLU A 44 17.77 17.44 7.88
N GLN A 45 17.51 18.68 7.49
CA GLN A 45 18.19 19.28 6.35
C GLN A 45 19.61 19.71 6.76
N GLY A 46 20.60 19.20 6.03
CA GLY A 46 21.99 19.60 6.13
C GLY A 46 22.32 20.86 5.35
N ASN A 47 23.56 21.32 5.47
CA ASN A 47 24.04 22.50 4.75
C ASN A 47 23.93 22.28 3.23
N ASP A 48 23.44 23.29 2.51
CA ASP A 48 23.20 23.23 1.06
C ASP A 48 22.21 22.13 0.60
N GLY A 49 21.41 21.57 1.54
CA GLY A 49 20.30 20.68 1.22
C GLY A 49 19.12 21.43 0.60
N GLY A 50 18.15 20.68 0.07
CA GLY A 50 16.92 21.24 -0.47
C GLY A 50 16.22 20.32 -1.46
N TRP A 51 15.06 20.76 -1.94
CA TRP A 51 14.26 20.07 -2.95
C TRP A 51 13.63 21.09 -3.90
N ILE A 52 13.15 20.62 -5.05
CA ILE A 52 12.50 21.48 -6.05
C ILE A 52 11.18 22.02 -5.47
N LYS A 53 11.09 23.35 -5.31
CA LYS A 53 9.96 24.05 -4.67
C LYS A 53 8.74 24.27 -5.57
N ASN A 54 8.75 23.79 -6.82
CA ASN A 54 7.64 23.94 -7.75
C ASN A 54 6.53 22.90 -7.49
N GLY A 55 5.90 22.98 -6.31
CA GLY A 55 4.67 22.27 -5.98
C GLY A 55 4.83 20.98 -5.16
N LEU A 56 6.01 20.37 -5.12
CA LEU A 56 6.27 19.20 -4.29
C LEU A 56 6.72 19.60 -2.87
N ARG A 57 6.13 18.97 -1.86
CA ARG A 57 6.44 19.21 -0.44
C ARG A 57 6.89 17.91 0.19
N LEU A 58 7.66 18.00 1.27
CA LEU A 58 7.82 16.87 2.18
C LEU A 58 6.46 16.57 2.84
N PRO A 59 6.10 15.28 3.01
CA PRO A 59 6.89 14.09 2.71
C PRO A 59 6.76 13.56 1.27
N ASP A 60 5.86 14.11 0.46
CA ASP A 60 5.47 13.55 -0.85
C ASP A 60 6.61 13.33 -1.85
N VAL A 61 7.71 14.08 -1.74
CA VAL A 61 8.90 13.94 -2.60
C VAL A 61 9.73 12.69 -2.32
N VAL A 62 9.56 12.05 -1.15
CA VAL A 62 10.34 10.85 -0.74
C VAL A 62 9.48 9.60 -0.54
N LEU A 63 8.17 9.68 -0.74
CA LEU A 63 7.24 8.56 -0.52
C LEU A 63 6.62 8.06 -1.83
N GLY A 64 6.43 6.75 -1.92
CA GLY A 64 5.84 6.09 -3.09
C GLY A 64 6.73 6.14 -4.35
N LEU A 65 6.11 5.83 -5.50
CA LEU A 65 6.79 5.85 -6.79
C LEU A 65 7.07 7.30 -7.26
N PRO A 66 8.20 7.56 -7.93
CA PRO A 66 8.48 8.86 -8.53
C PRO A 66 7.37 9.29 -9.50
N ARG A 67 6.89 10.52 -9.37
CA ARG A 67 5.84 11.08 -10.23
C ARG A 67 6.49 11.74 -11.44
N GLY A 68 6.58 10.99 -12.54
CA GLY A 68 7.03 11.51 -13.83
C GLY A 68 5.92 12.26 -14.59
N GLY A 69 6.30 13.08 -15.56
CA GLY A 69 5.36 13.79 -16.43
C GLY A 69 4.66 12.92 -17.50
N SER A 70 5.17 11.71 -17.77
CA SER A 70 4.65 10.69 -18.71
C SER A 70 5.48 9.40 -18.64
N GLU A 71 5.10 8.35 -19.37
CA GLU A 71 5.81 7.06 -19.46
C GLU A 71 7.29 7.16 -19.94
N PHE A 72 7.65 8.28 -20.59
CA PHE A 72 9.00 8.54 -21.10
C PHE A 72 9.66 9.77 -20.46
N ALA A 73 8.99 10.46 -19.54
CA ALA A 73 9.54 11.63 -18.88
C ALA A 73 10.22 11.24 -17.57
N GLN A 74 11.42 11.76 -17.35
CA GLN A 74 12.12 11.61 -16.07
C GLN A 74 11.33 12.30 -14.96
N SER A 75 11.28 11.68 -13.78
CA SER A 75 10.78 12.34 -12.58
C SER A 75 11.81 13.34 -12.07
N LEU A 76 11.33 14.40 -11.44
CA LEU A 76 12.13 15.42 -10.78
C LEU A 76 11.97 15.37 -9.25
N ASP A 77 11.42 14.27 -8.74
CA ASP A 77 11.17 14.05 -7.32
C ASP A 77 12.50 13.73 -6.64
N VAL A 78 13.26 14.78 -6.30
CA VAL A 78 14.60 14.67 -5.71
C VAL A 78 14.69 15.55 -4.46
N LEU A 79 15.09 14.92 -3.36
CA LEU A 79 15.48 15.57 -2.12
C LEU A 79 17.00 15.48 -1.95
N SER A 80 17.68 16.64 -1.94
CA SER A 80 19.07 16.74 -1.48
C SER A 80 19.09 16.92 0.03
N LEU A 81 19.73 16.00 0.76
CA LEU A 81 19.89 16.13 2.21
C LEU A 81 20.86 17.24 2.60
N GLY A 82 21.85 17.55 1.76
CA GLY A 82 22.94 18.45 2.12
C GLY A 82 23.94 17.83 3.09
N THR A 83 25.00 18.57 3.41
CA THR A 83 26.08 18.10 4.30
C THR A 83 25.57 17.98 5.73
N GLY A 84 25.69 16.78 6.30
CA GLY A 84 25.20 16.49 7.66
C GLY A 84 23.68 16.31 7.76
N GLY A 85 22.97 16.34 6.62
CA GLY A 85 21.53 16.07 6.61
C GLY A 85 21.23 14.59 6.78
N SER A 86 20.04 14.29 7.29
CA SER A 86 19.57 12.93 7.52
C SER A 86 18.08 12.80 7.26
N LEU A 87 17.67 11.55 7.03
CA LEU A 87 16.32 11.16 6.67
C LEU A 87 16.10 9.76 7.23
N THR A 88 14.98 9.55 7.94
CA THR A 88 14.53 8.23 8.38
C THR A 88 13.21 7.89 7.70
N LEU A 89 13.19 6.75 7.01
CA LEU A 89 12.04 6.23 6.28
C LEU A 89 11.53 4.93 6.91
N GLY A 90 10.21 4.76 6.88
CA GLY A 90 9.53 3.52 7.19
C GLY A 90 9.09 2.80 5.91
N PHE A 91 9.38 1.50 5.86
CA PHE A 91 8.82 0.57 4.87
C PHE A 91 7.91 -0.36 5.64
N LEU A 92 6.62 -0.24 5.40
CA LEU A 92 5.56 -1.03 5.99
C LEU A 92 5.25 -2.21 5.06
N ASP A 93 4.53 -3.20 5.58
CA ASP A 93 3.98 -4.30 4.77
C ASP A 93 5.00 -5.13 3.96
N ASN A 94 6.29 -5.08 4.36
CA ASN A 94 7.36 -5.85 3.75
C ASN A 94 7.09 -7.37 3.80
N ALA A 95 7.18 -8.00 2.64
CA ALA A 95 7.10 -9.45 2.50
C ALA A 95 8.51 -10.01 2.31
N ILE A 96 8.88 -11.01 3.11
CA ILE A 96 10.11 -11.77 2.90
C ILE A 96 9.87 -12.72 1.73
N ILE A 97 10.57 -12.48 0.62
CA ILE A 97 10.51 -13.32 -0.57
C ILE A 97 11.87 -14.01 -0.74
N ASP A 98 11.90 -15.32 -0.52
CA ASP A 98 13.07 -16.16 -0.77
C ASP A 98 13.00 -16.75 -2.19
N LEU A 99 13.48 -15.98 -3.17
CA LEU A 99 13.57 -16.37 -4.58
C LEU A 99 15.00 -16.12 -5.09
N PRO A 100 15.46 -16.85 -6.14
CA PRO A 100 16.73 -16.56 -6.79
C PRO A 100 16.78 -15.12 -7.32
N GLY A 101 17.91 -14.44 -7.08
CA GLY A 101 18.19 -13.09 -7.58
C GLY A 101 18.84 -13.07 -8.95
#